data_AF-A0A838UA63-F1
#
_entry.id   AF-A0A838UA63-F1
#
_cell.length_a   1.000
_cell.length_b   1.000
_cell.length_c   1.000
_cell.angle_alpha   90.00
_cell.angle_beta   90.00
_cell.angle_gamma   90.00
#
_symmetry.space_group_name_H-M   'P 1'
#
loop_
_entity.id
_entity.type
_entity.pdbx_description
1 polymer ?
#
loop_
_entity_poly.entity_id
_entity_poly.type
_entity_poly.pdbx_seq_one_letter_code
_entity_poly.pdbx_strand_id
1 'polypeptide(L)'
;MQLPETFDGQDDAGSAAADFCDSIGKPRNIAELTKERLRRAAAKIRSEHPDTTADLGFRVYKLATSNLKTWAPGADLEGDLLGAADNLVPGRTEDDLLVELLLKQGIDLVEPAVVKTIASREVHAFGGGALVVCLGEVKAAGAEALADGMAAWVLALEPVAQTTVFFKDAGFENDVAKTNVAAILEQRLGEQLLKVASV
;
A
#
# COMPACT_ATOMS: atom_id res chain seq x y z
N MET A 1 9.05 -14.83 9.05
CA MET A 1 9.75 -13.56 9.29
C MET A 1 11.23 -13.83 9.45
N GLN A 2 12.10 -12.95 8.95
CA GLN A 2 13.57 -13.08 9.05
C GLN A 2 14.18 -11.72 9.40
N LEU A 3 14.98 -11.67 10.46
CA LEU A 3 15.74 -10.47 10.80
C LEU A 3 16.91 -10.30 9.82
N PRO A 4 17.20 -9.09 9.30
CA PRO A 4 18.33 -8.84 8.41
C PRO A 4 19.63 -8.69 9.21
N GLU A 5 19.97 -9.69 10.00
CA GLU A 5 21.22 -9.75 10.76
C GLU A 5 22.41 -9.80 9.79
N THR A 6 23.36 -8.89 9.99
CA THR A 6 24.56 -8.78 9.17
C THR A 6 25.61 -9.79 9.60
N PHE A 7 26.39 -10.29 8.65
CA PHE A 7 27.56 -11.14 8.92
C PHE A 7 28.79 -10.53 8.26
N ASP A 8 29.93 -10.66 8.93
CA ASP A 8 31.21 -10.03 8.56
C ASP A 8 32.19 -11.00 7.87
N GLY A 9 31.86 -12.30 7.83
CA GLY A 9 32.59 -13.31 7.07
C GLY A 9 33.86 -13.83 7.74
N GLN A 10 33.94 -13.76 9.08
CA GLN A 10 35.11 -14.19 9.83
C GLN A 10 35.26 -15.71 9.96
N ASP A 11 34.18 -16.48 9.82
CA ASP A 11 34.18 -17.94 9.82
C ASP A 11 33.90 -18.51 8.41
N ASP A 12 34.23 -19.79 8.19
CA ASP A 12 34.13 -20.43 6.88
C ASP A 12 32.71 -20.34 6.28
N ALA A 13 31.68 -20.47 7.13
CA ALA A 13 30.29 -20.36 6.72
C ALA A 13 29.91 -18.91 6.36
N GLY A 14 30.35 -17.92 7.14
CA GLY A 14 30.13 -16.51 6.88
C GLY A 14 30.87 -16.01 5.63
N SER A 15 32.06 -16.54 5.34
CA SER A 15 32.82 -16.18 4.13
C SER A 15 32.09 -16.61 2.86
N ALA A 16 31.62 -17.87 2.79
CA ALA A 16 30.85 -18.33 1.63
C ALA A 16 29.53 -17.57 1.44
N ALA A 17 28.85 -17.23 2.54
CA ALA A 17 27.64 -16.42 2.53
C ALA A 17 27.90 -14.97 2.04
N ALA A 18 29.00 -14.37 2.48
CA ALA A 18 29.42 -13.03 2.06
C ALA A 18 29.75 -12.99 0.57
N ASP A 19 30.59 -13.90 0.09
CA ASP A 19 30.96 -14.02 -1.32
C ASP A 19 29.73 -14.21 -2.21
N PHE A 20 28.79 -15.02 -1.74
CA PHE A 20 27.53 -15.23 -2.45
C PHE A 20 26.70 -13.93 -2.54
N CYS A 21 26.45 -13.24 -1.42
CA CYS A 21 25.72 -11.97 -1.43
C CYS A 21 26.38 -10.92 -2.33
N ASP A 22 27.70 -10.83 -2.30
CA ASP A 22 28.47 -9.89 -3.14
C ASP A 22 28.32 -10.24 -4.63
N SER A 23 28.37 -11.53 -4.99
CA SER A 23 28.21 -11.98 -6.37
C SER A 23 26.87 -11.60 -7.00
N ILE A 24 25.83 -11.42 -6.16
CA ILE A 24 24.49 -10.99 -6.60
C ILE A 24 24.20 -9.51 -6.31
N GLY A 25 25.20 -8.74 -5.86
CA GLY A 25 25.07 -7.31 -5.55
C GLY A 25 24.06 -7.02 -4.44
N LYS A 26 23.97 -7.89 -3.43
CA LYS A 26 23.03 -7.73 -2.30
C LYS A 26 23.77 -7.52 -0.98
N PRO A 27 23.14 -6.83 -0.01
CA PRO A 27 23.73 -6.66 1.32
C PRO A 27 24.06 -8.00 1.99
N ARG A 28 25.14 -8.04 2.75
CA ARG A 28 25.57 -9.22 3.52
C ARG A 28 24.73 -9.39 4.77
N ASN A 29 23.50 -9.89 4.61
CA ASN A 29 22.61 -10.21 5.72
C ASN A 29 21.79 -11.48 5.46
N ILE A 30 21.31 -12.10 6.56
CA ILE A 30 20.61 -13.39 6.50
C ILE A 30 19.31 -13.30 5.70
N ALA A 31 18.64 -12.13 5.68
CA ALA A 31 17.41 -11.96 4.92
C ALA A 31 17.63 -12.05 3.40
N GLU A 32 18.77 -11.60 2.87
CA GLU A 32 19.10 -11.78 1.44
C GLU A 32 19.28 -13.26 1.08
N LEU A 33 19.98 -14.02 1.93
CA LEU A 33 20.14 -15.47 1.75
C LEU A 33 18.81 -16.20 1.83
N THR A 34 17.95 -15.85 2.79
CA THR A 34 16.62 -16.43 2.93
C THR A 34 15.75 -16.19 1.69
N LYS A 35 15.74 -14.97 1.14
CA LYS A 35 15.02 -14.65 -0.10
C LYS A 35 15.53 -15.49 -1.26
N GLU A 36 16.85 -15.62 -1.38
CA GLU A 36 17.43 -16.37 -2.47
C GLU A 36 17.20 -17.88 -2.35
N ARG A 37 17.23 -18.42 -1.13
CA ARG A 37 16.84 -19.81 -0.86
C ARG A 37 15.41 -20.07 -1.32
N LEU A 38 14.48 -19.15 -1.07
CA LEU A 38 13.09 -19.26 -1.52
C LEU A 38 12.99 -19.22 -3.06
N ARG A 39 13.70 -18.30 -3.73
CA ARG A 39 13.73 -18.24 -5.21
C ARG A 39 14.24 -19.54 -5.83
N ARG A 40 15.33 -20.09 -5.30
CA ARG A 40 15.91 -21.35 -5.82
C ARG A 40 15.02 -22.54 -5.57
N ALA A 41 14.37 -22.61 -4.40
CA ALA A 41 13.39 -23.66 -4.11
C ALA A 41 12.20 -23.59 -5.09
N ALA A 42 11.65 -22.39 -5.32
CA ALA A 42 10.59 -22.15 -6.30
C ALA A 42 11.02 -22.56 -7.73
N ALA A 43 12.22 -22.16 -8.15
CA ALA A 43 12.76 -22.52 -9.47
C ALA A 43 12.95 -24.03 -9.63
N LYS A 44 13.46 -24.70 -8.59
CA LYS A 44 13.63 -26.15 -8.57
C LYS A 44 12.30 -26.89 -8.69
N ILE A 45 11.31 -26.52 -7.88
CA ILE A 45 9.95 -27.09 -7.94
C ILE A 45 9.37 -26.94 -9.34
N ARG A 46 9.50 -25.76 -9.95
CA ARG A 46 9.01 -25.50 -11.32
C ARG A 46 9.71 -26.34 -12.37
N SER A 47 11.02 -26.60 -12.20
CA SER A 47 11.79 -27.45 -13.12
C SER A 47 11.46 -28.95 -12.99
N GLU A 48 11.24 -29.43 -11.76
CA GLU A 48 10.94 -30.84 -11.48
C GLU A 48 9.47 -31.19 -11.73
N HIS A 49 8.58 -30.20 -11.65
CA HIS A 49 7.14 -30.34 -11.86
C HIS A 49 6.61 -29.25 -12.82
N PRO A 50 6.86 -29.36 -14.13
CA PRO A 50 6.44 -28.33 -15.10
C PRO A 50 4.94 -28.07 -15.15
N ASP A 51 4.12 -29.10 -14.86
CA ASP A 51 2.66 -29.03 -14.88
C ASP A 51 2.05 -28.48 -13.57
N THR A 52 2.89 -28.05 -12.61
CA THR A 52 2.40 -27.52 -11.33
C THR A 52 1.62 -26.22 -11.52
N THR A 53 0.44 -26.15 -10.89
CA THR A 53 -0.38 -24.93 -10.83
C THR A 53 -0.16 -24.15 -9.53
N ALA A 54 0.80 -24.56 -8.71
CA ALA A 54 1.09 -23.90 -7.43
C ALA A 54 1.63 -22.48 -7.67
N ASP A 55 1.21 -21.54 -6.81
CA ASP A 55 1.86 -20.24 -6.73
C ASP A 55 3.23 -20.41 -6.04
N LEU A 56 4.28 -20.06 -6.78
CA LEU A 56 5.68 -20.14 -6.32
C LEU A 56 6.30 -18.75 -6.17
N GLY A 57 5.49 -17.70 -6.34
CA GLY A 57 5.88 -16.32 -6.07
C GLY A 57 5.88 -16.02 -4.59
N PHE A 58 6.50 -14.89 -4.23
CA PHE A 58 6.38 -14.31 -2.90
C PHE A 58 6.60 -12.81 -2.97
N ARG A 59 5.95 -12.07 -2.07
CA ARG A 59 6.21 -10.65 -1.84
C ARG A 59 7.17 -10.50 -0.66
N VAL A 60 7.97 -9.44 -0.69
CA VAL A 60 8.91 -9.11 0.38
C VAL A 60 8.54 -7.75 0.95
N TYR A 61 8.30 -7.71 2.25
CA TYR A 61 8.07 -6.48 3.00
C TYR A 61 9.19 -6.29 4.02
N LYS A 62 9.48 -5.04 4.32
CA LYS A 62 10.44 -4.64 5.37
C LYS A 62 9.73 -3.75 6.37
N LEU A 63 10.12 -3.84 7.64
CA LEU A 63 9.65 -2.88 8.63
C LEU A 63 10.18 -1.49 8.27
N ALA A 64 9.30 -0.51 8.35
CA ALA A 64 9.62 0.90 8.19
C ALA A 64 8.86 1.69 9.26
N THR A 65 9.27 2.93 9.48
CA THR A 65 8.44 3.88 10.25
C THR A 65 7.15 4.19 9.47
N SER A 66 6.14 4.68 10.20
CA SER A 66 4.88 5.21 9.63
C SER A 66 5.14 6.14 8.45
N ASN A 67 4.28 6.07 7.43
CA ASN A 67 4.27 7.01 6.31
C ASN A 67 3.66 8.36 6.69
N LEU A 68 2.94 8.43 7.81
CA LEU A 68 2.40 9.67 8.38
C LEU A 68 3.38 10.30 9.36
N LYS A 69 3.47 11.63 9.34
CA LYS A 69 4.23 12.42 10.32
C LYS A 69 3.58 12.28 11.69
N THR A 70 4.40 12.01 12.70
CA THR A 70 3.91 12.05 14.09
C THR A 70 3.72 13.50 14.49
N TRP A 71 2.55 13.85 15.04
CA TRP A 71 2.34 15.17 15.63
C TRP A 71 3.21 15.32 16.89
N ALA A 72 4.27 16.10 16.77
CA ALA A 72 5.23 16.38 17.84
C ALA A 72 5.72 17.83 17.73
N PRO A 73 4.85 18.82 18.04
CA PRO A 73 5.17 20.23 17.85
C PRO A 73 6.31 20.67 18.79
N GLY A 74 7.17 21.53 18.27
CA GLY A 74 8.24 22.20 18.98
C GLY A 74 7.80 23.57 19.52
N ALA A 75 8.75 24.51 19.55
CA ALA A 75 8.52 25.85 20.08
C ALA A 75 7.74 26.76 19.10
N ASP A 76 7.83 26.50 17.80
CA ASP A 76 7.10 27.23 16.75
C ASP A 76 5.82 26.47 16.36
N LEU A 77 4.81 26.57 17.23
CA LEU A 77 3.53 25.90 17.04
C LEU A 77 2.82 26.33 15.75
N GLU A 78 2.97 27.58 15.33
CA GLU A 78 2.33 28.11 14.12
C GLU A 78 2.94 27.47 12.87
N GLY A 79 4.27 27.41 12.79
CA GLY A 79 4.98 26.72 11.72
C GLY A 79 4.65 25.22 11.68
N ASP A 80 4.62 24.56 12.83
CA ASP A 80 4.30 23.13 12.93
C ASP A 80 2.86 22.83 12.50
N LEU A 81 1.90 23.70 12.85
CA LEU A 81 0.51 23.55 12.45
C LEU A 81 0.35 23.68 10.93
N LEU A 82 0.99 24.68 10.32
CA LEU A 82 1.00 24.85 8.86
C LEU A 82 1.67 23.65 8.17
N GLY A 83 2.76 23.13 8.73
CA GLY A 83 3.48 21.98 8.21
C GLY A 83 2.72 20.65 8.33
N ALA A 84 1.72 20.57 9.20
CA ALA A 84 0.87 19.38 9.38
C ALA A 84 -0.23 19.25 8.32
N ALA A 85 -0.45 20.29 7.49
CA ALA A 85 -1.38 20.22 6.37
C ALA A 85 -0.99 19.13 5.34
N ASP A 86 0.31 18.89 5.15
CA ASP A 86 0.80 17.69 4.47
C ASP A 86 1.37 16.73 5.52
N ASN A 87 0.57 15.72 5.88
CA ASN A 87 0.93 14.74 6.89
C ASN A 87 1.84 13.60 6.35
N LEU A 88 2.24 13.62 5.07
CA LEU A 88 3.06 12.54 4.53
C LEU A 88 4.55 12.77 4.79
N VAL A 89 5.24 11.71 5.21
CA VAL A 89 6.71 11.70 5.27
C VAL A 89 7.25 11.84 3.84
N PRO A 90 8.21 12.75 3.57
CA PRO A 90 8.78 12.91 2.24
C PRO A 90 9.44 11.62 1.73
N GLY A 91 9.32 11.36 0.43
CA GLY A 91 9.94 10.22 -0.24
C GLY A 91 9.19 8.89 -0.07
N ARG A 92 8.02 8.88 0.56
CA ARG A 92 7.14 7.70 0.59
C ARG A 92 6.43 7.50 -0.74
N THR A 93 6.32 6.25 -1.14
CA THR A 93 5.65 5.85 -2.38
C THR A 93 4.16 5.59 -2.13
N GLU A 94 3.40 5.53 -3.22
CA GLU A 94 1.99 5.14 -3.16
C GLU A 94 1.84 3.72 -2.58
N ASP A 95 2.69 2.78 -3.01
CA ASP A 95 2.72 1.41 -2.48
C ASP A 95 2.97 1.38 -0.96
N ASP A 96 3.87 2.22 -0.44
CA ASP A 96 4.12 2.29 1.01
C ASP A 96 2.84 2.68 1.77
N LEU A 97 2.09 3.65 1.24
CA LEU A 97 0.83 4.13 1.83
C LEU A 97 -0.26 3.05 1.76
N LEU A 98 -0.40 2.40 0.61
CA LEU A 98 -1.36 1.32 0.40
C LEU A 98 -1.11 0.17 1.36
N VAL A 99 0.14 -0.28 1.49
CA VAL A 99 0.51 -1.37 2.42
C VAL A 99 0.21 -1.00 3.86
N GLU A 100 0.53 0.23 4.29
CA GLU A 100 0.20 0.68 5.64
C GLU A 100 -1.32 0.76 5.88
N LEU A 101 -2.08 1.22 4.89
CA LEU A 101 -3.55 1.28 4.97
C LEU A 101 -4.17 -0.12 5.08
N LEU A 102 -3.71 -1.09 4.27
CA LEU A 102 -4.18 -2.48 4.34
C LEU A 102 -3.99 -3.05 5.75
N LEU A 103 -2.78 -2.91 6.30
CA LEU A 103 -2.46 -3.39 7.65
C LEU A 103 -3.32 -2.71 8.72
N LYS A 104 -3.54 -1.39 8.61
CA LYS A 104 -4.38 -0.62 9.55
C LYS A 104 -5.86 -0.98 9.46
N GLN A 105 -6.35 -1.39 8.29
CA GLN A 105 -7.72 -1.88 8.12
C GLN A 105 -7.87 -3.39 8.39
N GLY A 106 -6.78 -4.09 8.72
CA GLY A 106 -6.80 -5.53 8.98
C GLY A 106 -6.99 -6.39 7.72
N ILE A 107 -6.67 -5.85 6.55
CA ILE A 107 -6.71 -6.58 5.27
C ILE A 107 -5.36 -7.26 5.05
N ASP A 108 -5.38 -8.55 4.72
CA ASP A 108 -4.17 -9.33 4.51
C ASP A 108 -3.41 -8.84 3.25
N LEU A 109 -2.08 -8.84 3.32
CA LEU A 109 -1.20 -8.46 2.21
C LEU A 109 -1.21 -9.48 1.05
N VAL A 110 -1.81 -10.66 1.24
CA VAL A 110 -2.04 -11.62 0.16
C VAL A 110 -3.27 -11.28 -0.68
N GLU A 111 -4.16 -10.41 -0.20
CA GLU A 111 -5.34 -10.01 -0.95
C GLU A 111 -4.93 -9.34 -2.28
N PRO A 112 -5.55 -9.74 -3.41
CA PRO A 112 -5.27 -9.12 -4.69
C PRO A 112 -5.78 -7.68 -4.71
N ALA A 113 -4.95 -6.78 -5.24
CA ALA A 113 -5.38 -5.45 -5.60
C ALA A 113 -6.05 -5.50 -6.98
N VAL A 114 -7.22 -4.88 -7.09
CA VAL A 114 -7.83 -4.59 -8.40
C VAL A 114 -7.72 -3.10 -8.62
N VAL A 115 -7.19 -2.71 -9.79
CA VAL A 115 -6.95 -1.30 -10.12
C VAL A 115 -7.85 -0.91 -11.28
N LYS A 116 -8.48 0.27 -11.17
CA LYS A 116 -9.31 0.83 -12.23
C LYS A 116 -9.07 2.32 -12.36
N THR A 117 -8.98 2.80 -13.60
CA THR A 117 -8.93 4.23 -13.88
C THR A 117 -10.34 4.81 -13.91
N ILE A 118 -10.61 5.80 -13.07
CA ILE A 118 -11.91 6.50 -12.96
C ILE A 118 -11.63 8.00 -13.00
N ALA A 119 -12.28 8.73 -13.90
CA ALA A 119 -12.06 10.18 -14.10
C ALA A 119 -10.55 10.56 -14.21
N SER A 120 -9.78 9.73 -14.94
CA SER A 120 -8.33 9.86 -15.11
C SER A 120 -7.49 9.69 -13.84
N ARG A 121 -8.04 9.06 -12.80
CA ARG A 121 -7.34 8.73 -11.54
C ARG A 121 -7.30 7.24 -11.33
N GLU A 122 -6.18 6.78 -10.79
CA GLU A 122 -6.02 5.38 -10.40
C GLU A 122 -6.74 5.14 -9.07
N VAL A 123 -7.66 4.19 -9.06
CA VAL A 123 -8.42 3.79 -7.89
C VAL A 123 -8.16 2.30 -7.64
N HIS A 124 -7.76 1.98 -6.43
CA HIS A 124 -7.43 0.64 -5.98
C HIS A 124 -8.58 0.07 -5.16
N ALA A 125 -8.91 -1.20 -5.35
CA ALA A 125 -9.87 -1.94 -4.53
C ALA A 125 -9.20 -3.20 -3.96
N PHE A 126 -9.42 -3.44 -2.67
CA PHE A 126 -8.86 -4.56 -1.91
C PHE A 126 -9.97 -5.29 -1.14
N GLY A 127 -9.75 -6.58 -0.85
CA GLY A 127 -10.71 -7.40 -0.11
C GLY A 127 -12.09 -7.43 -0.79
N GLY A 128 -12.12 -7.55 -2.12
CA GLY A 128 -13.36 -7.53 -2.91
C GLY A 128 -14.11 -6.18 -2.91
N GLY A 129 -13.47 -5.08 -2.54
CA GLY A 129 -14.11 -3.76 -2.45
C GLY A 129 -14.47 -3.34 -1.02
N ALA A 130 -14.06 -4.09 0.00
CA ALA A 130 -14.15 -3.68 1.40
C ALA A 130 -13.28 -2.43 1.69
N LEU A 131 -12.17 -2.26 0.98
CA LEU A 131 -11.37 -1.05 0.97
C LEU A 131 -11.20 -0.54 -0.46
N VAL A 132 -11.53 0.72 -0.69
CA VAL A 132 -11.28 1.42 -1.96
C VAL A 132 -10.42 2.64 -1.68
N VAL A 133 -9.35 2.84 -2.45
CA VAL A 133 -8.35 3.89 -2.20
C VAL A 133 -8.10 4.70 -3.47
N CYS A 134 -8.11 6.02 -3.37
CA CYS A 134 -7.69 6.96 -4.41
C CYS A 134 -6.66 7.94 -3.85
N LEU A 135 -5.37 7.75 -4.17
CA LEU A 135 -4.27 8.58 -3.65
C LEU A 135 -3.84 9.71 -4.61
N GLY A 136 -4.36 9.69 -5.85
CA GLY A 136 -4.13 10.74 -6.84
C GLY A 136 -4.86 12.05 -6.52
N GLU A 137 -4.42 13.14 -7.17
CA GLU A 137 -5.06 14.45 -6.99
C GLU A 137 -6.53 14.46 -7.44
N VAL A 138 -7.40 15.18 -6.74
CA VAL A 138 -8.83 15.31 -7.07
C VAL A 138 -9.12 16.79 -7.33
N LYS A 139 -9.33 17.12 -8.61
CA LYS A 139 -9.71 18.47 -9.04
C LYS A 139 -11.20 18.68 -8.88
N ALA A 140 -11.63 19.91 -8.57
CA ALA A 140 -13.04 20.24 -8.38
C ALA A 140 -13.91 19.87 -9.58
N ALA A 141 -13.41 20.12 -10.80
CA ALA A 141 -14.12 19.79 -12.05
C ALA A 141 -14.29 18.28 -12.29
N GLY A 142 -13.47 17.43 -11.68
CA GLY A 142 -13.52 15.97 -11.83
C GLY A 142 -14.09 15.24 -10.62
N ALA A 143 -14.36 15.95 -9.52
CA ALA A 143 -14.76 15.38 -8.23
C ALA A 143 -16.05 14.57 -8.32
N GLU A 144 -17.07 15.12 -8.97
CA GLU A 144 -18.38 14.45 -9.14
C GLU A 144 -18.25 13.18 -9.98
N ALA A 145 -17.61 13.28 -11.16
CA ALA A 145 -17.40 12.14 -12.04
C ALA A 145 -16.56 11.03 -11.38
N LEU A 146 -15.57 11.40 -10.55
CA LEU A 146 -14.78 10.45 -9.78
C LEU A 146 -15.66 9.74 -8.75
N ALA A 147 -16.42 10.48 -7.95
CA ALA A 147 -17.26 9.93 -6.89
C ALA A 147 -18.37 9.01 -7.44
N ASP A 148 -19.08 9.43 -8.48
CA ASP A 148 -20.11 8.59 -9.13
C ASP A 148 -19.48 7.32 -9.74
N GLY A 149 -18.33 7.46 -10.41
CA GLY A 149 -17.63 6.32 -11.00
C GLY A 149 -17.11 5.32 -9.95
N MET A 150 -16.62 5.83 -8.82
CA MET A 150 -16.19 5.01 -7.68
C MET A 150 -17.38 4.29 -7.04
N ALA A 151 -18.49 4.98 -6.80
CA ALA A 151 -19.70 4.37 -6.25
C ALA A 151 -20.24 3.27 -7.17
N ALA A 152 -20.35 3.55 -8.47
CA ALA A 152 -20.77 2.56 -9.46
C ALA A 152 -19.83 1.35 -9.48
N TRP A 153 -18.52 1.56 -9.33
CA TRP A 153 -17.56 0.47 -9.28
C TRP A 153 -17.66 -0.36 -8.00
N VAL A 154 -17.83 0.27 -6.84
CA VAL A 154 -18.06 -0.43 -5.56
C VAL A 154 -19.30 -1.32 -5.65
N LEU A 155 -20.41 -0.81 -6.17
CA LEU A 155 -21.63 -1.61 -6.35
C LEU A 155 -21.41 -2.80 -7.29
N ALA A 156 -20.63 -2.62 -8.36
CA ALA A 156 -20.30 -3.69 -9.30
C ALA A 156 -19.33 -4.74 -8.74
N LEU A 157 -18.57 -4.41 -7.69
CA LEU A 157 -17.69 -5.36 -7.00
C LEU A 157 -18.46 -6.28 -6.04
N GLU A 158 -19.70 -5.92 -5.68
CA GLU A 158 -20.56 -6.66 -4.73
C GLU A 158 -19.80 -7.07 -3.44
N PRO A 159 -19.15 -6.12 -2.74
CA PRO A 159 -18.36 -6.43 -1.56
C PRO A 159 -19.21 -7.07 -0.45
N VAL A 160 -18.69 -8.14 0.14
CA VAL A 160 -19.37 -8.89 1.22
C VAL A 160 -19.49 -8.07 2.51
N ALA A 161 -18.52 -7.18 2.76
CA ALA A 161 -18.50 -6.26 3.90
C ALA A 161 -18.77 -4.82 3.45
N GLN A 162 -19.11 -3.96 4.40
CA GLN A 162 -19.22 -2.52 4.12
C GLN A 162 -17.88 -1.96 3.63
N THR A 163 -17.96 -1.00 2.70
CA THR A 163 -16.81 -0.40 2.04
C THR A 163 -16.31 0.81 2.83
N THR A 164 -15.02 0.84 3.12
CA THR A 164 -14.32 2.07 3.49
C THR A 164 -13.66 2.67 2.25
N VAL A 165 -13.90 3.96 2.00
CA VAL A 165 -13.23 4.69 0.93
C VAL A 165 -12.15 5.59 1.54
N PHE A 166 -10.92 5.51 1.04
CA PHE A 166 -9.79 6.31 1.48
C PHE A 166 -9.30 7.26 0.38
N PHE A 167 -9.01 8.50 0.77
CA PHE A 167 -8.37 9.49 -0.08
C PHE A 167 -7.09 10.04 0.57
N LYS A 168 -6.19 10.62 -0.24
CA LYS A 168 -5.13 11.49 0.27
C LYS A 168 -5.70 12.89 0.49
N ASP A 169 -5.60 13.42 1.70
CA ASP A 169 -6.23 14.70 2.05
C ASP A 169 -5.65 15.87 1.24
N ALA A 170 -4.32 15.97 1.22
CA ALA A 170 -3.59 16.91 0.38
C ALA A 170 -3.72 16.65 -1.13
N GLY A 171 -4.42 15.57 -1.53
CA GLY A 171 -4.77 15.30 -2.92
C GLY A 171 -5.93 16.14 -3.43
N PHE A 172 -6.79 16.67 -2.55
CA PHE A 172 -7.92 17.51 -2.98
C PHE A 172 -7.47 18.93 -3.32
N GLU A 173 -8.03 19.48 -4.39
CA GLU A 173 -7.81 20.89 -4.77
C GLU A 173 -8.34 21.87 -3.70
N ASN A 174 -9.45 21.53 -3.05
CA ASN A 174 -10.08 22.32 -1.99
C ASN A 174 -11.09 21.49 -1.18
N ASP A 175 -11.54 22.03 -0.06
CA ASP A 175 -12.52 21.39 0.83
C ASP A 175 -13.90 21.20 0.19
N VAL A 176 -14.24 22.00 -0.82
CA VAL A 176 -15.50 21.86 -1.58
C VAL A 176 -15.46 20.55 -2.38
N ALA A 177 -14.36 20.27 -3.09
CA ALA A 177 -14.18 19.01 -3.81
C ALA A 177 -14.24 17.81 -2.87
N LYS A 178 -13.58 17.88 -1.71
CA LYS A 178 -13.60 16.83 -0.69
C LYS A 178 -15.00 16.55 -0.17
N THR A 179 -15.72 17.61 0.22
CA THR A 179 -17.09 17.50 0.75
C THR A 179 -18.05 16.95 -0.30
N ASN A 180 -17.93 17.39 -1.55
CA ASN A 180 -18.76 16.90 -2.65
C ASN A 180 -18.54 15.41 -2.90
N VAL A 181 -17.28 14.95 -2.94
CA VAL A 181 -16.98 13.51 -3.11
C VAL A 181 -17.59 12.69 -1.97
N ALA A 182 -17.41 13.12 -0.71
CA ALA A 182 -17.97 12.41 0.44
C ALA A 182 -19.50 12.33 0.36
N ALA A 183 -20.18 13.45 0.09
CA ALA A 183 -21.63 13.51 -0.01
C ALA A 183 -22.18 12.62 -1.14
N ILE A 184 -21.53 12.60 -2.31
CA ILE A 184 -21.94 11.74 -3.43
C ILE A 184 -21.78 10.27 -3.06
N LEU A 185 -20.64 9.88 -2.47
CA LEU A 185 -20.41 8.50 -2.04
C LEU A 185 -21.46 8.06 -1.01
N GLU A 186 -21.75 8.90 -0.02
CA GLU A 186 -22.80 8.64 0.98
C GLU A 186 -24.19 8.47 0.33
N GLN A 187 -24.55 9.37 -0.59
CA GLN A 187 -25.83 9.32 -1.29
C GLN A 187 -25.98 8.06 -2.15
N ARG A 188 -24.91 7.63 -2.82
CA ARG A 188 -24.94 6.51 -3.78
C ARG A 188 -24.80 5.14 -3.12
N LEU A 189 -23.99 5.03 -2.07
CA LEU A 189 -23.69 3.76 -1.42
C LEU A 189 -24.56 3.48 -0.21
N GLY A 190 -25.09 4.51 0.46
CA GLY A 190 -25.96 4.34 1.62
C GLY A 190 -25.36 3.40 2.68
N GLU A 191 -26.09 2.34 3.04
CA GLU A 191 -25.64 1.33 4.02
C GLU A 191 -24.41 0.53 3.59
N GLN A 192 -24.07 0.52 2.29
CA GLN A 192 -22.86 -0.14 1.80
C GLN A 192 -21.58 0.63 2.16
N LEU A 193 -21.68 1.93 2.43
CA LEU A 193 -20.53 2.75 2.83
C LEU A 193 -20.37 2.72 4.35
N LEU A 194 -19.23 2.21 4.83
CA LEU A 194 -18.87 2.30 6.25
C LEU A 194 -18.43 3.72 6.62
N LYS A 195 -17.53 4.30 5.82
CA LYS A 195 -17.01 5.67 5.98
C LYS A 195 -16.20 6.12 4.78
N VAL A 196 -16.09 7.42 4.59
CA VAL A 196 -15.04 8.07 3.81
C VAL A 196 -13.97 8.59 4.77
N ALA A 197 -12.71 8.22 4.53
CA ALA A 197 -11.57 8.59 5.36
C ALA A 197 -10.47 9.24 4.51
N SER A 198 -9.61 10.02 5.16
CA SER A 198 -8.45 10.63 4.51
C SER A 198 -7.18 10.48 5.36
N VAL A 199 -6.03 10.49 4.69
CA VAL A 199 -4.69 10.52 5.29
C VAL A 199 -3.91 11.75 4.89
#